data_AF-A0A926G963-F1
#
_entry.id   AF-A0A926G963-F1
#
_cell.length_a   1.000
_cell.length_b   1.000
_cell.length_c   1.000
_cell.angle_alpha   90.00
_cell.angle_beta   90.00
_cell.angle_gamma   90.00
#
_symmetry.space_group_name_H-M   'P 1'
#
loop_
_entity.id
_entity.type
_entity.pdbx_description
1 polymer ?
#
loop_
_entity_poly.entity_id
_entity_poly.type
_entity_poly.pdbx_seq_one_letter_code
_entity_poly.pdbx_strand_id
1 'polypeptide(L)' 'MARTLAQFTITPDSDGDYTLHLEDDDGETIEFTASFEQLDLVVEAIEEVLDGDEDDVLGADEDADEAEGVEE' A
#
# COMPACT_ATOMS: atom_id res chain seq x y z
N MET A 1 -11.30 -7.94 -13.50
CA MET A 1 -11.22 -8.20 -12.05
C MET A 1 -10.11 -7.31 -11.53
N ALA A 2 -10.28 -6.71 -10.34
CA ALA A 2 -9.22 -5.93 -9.72
C ALA A 2 -8.10 -6.89 -9.27
N ARG A 3 -6.87 -6.41 -9.33
CA ARG A 3 -5.65 -7.10 -8.88
C ARG A 3 -5.44 -6.81 -7.40
N THR A 4 -4.93 -7.77 -6.64
CA THR A 4 -4.63 -7.60 -5.21
C THR A 4 -3.18 -7.19 -5.07
N LEU A 5 -2.94 -5.98 -4.56
CA LEU A 5 -1.60 -5.46 -4.34
C LEU A 5 -0.90 -6.27 -3.24
N ALA A 6 0.18 -6.97 -3.61
CA ALA A 6 1.04 -7.70 -2.68
C ALA A 6 2.20 -6.83 -2.20
N GLN A 7 2.86 -6.09 -3.10
CA GLN A 7 3.98 -5.22 -2.76
C GLN A 7 3.93 -3.90 -3.53
N PHE A 8 4.20 -2.81 -2.82
CA PHE A 8 4.40 -1.48 -3.40
C PHE A 8 5.81 -0.99 -3.10
N THR A 9 6.52 -0.51 -4.11
CA THR A 9 7.88 0.04 -3.94
C THR A 9 8.08 1.24 -4.86
N ILE A 10 8.73 2.28 -4.35
CA ILE A 10 9.07 3.48 -5.13
C ILE A 10 10.58 3.60 -5.19
N THR A 11 11.13 3.72 -6.39
CA THR A 11 12.56 3.92 -6.62
C THR A 11 12.81 5.19 -7.41
N PRO A 12 13.76 6.05 -7.00
CA PRO A 12 14.15 7.20 -7.81
C PRO A 12 14.85 6.73 -9.08
N ASP A 13 14.48 7.32 -10.21
CA ASP A 13 15.10 7.07 -11.50
C ASP A 13 16.26 8.05 -11.75
N SER A 14 17.14 7.72 -12.70
CA SER A 14 18.31 8.55 -13.04
C SER A 14 17.94 9.86 -13.74
N ASP A 15 16.76 9.95 -14.35
CA ASP A 15 16.27 11.15 -15.03
C ASP A 15 15.58 12.16 -14.08
N GLY A 16 15.49 11.85 -12.78
CA GLY A 16 14.87 12.71 -11.76
C GLY A 16 13.38 12.45 -11.53
N ASP A 17 12.82 11.48 -12.27
CA ASP A 17 11.49 10.92 -12.04
C ASP A 17 11.55 9.77 -11.02
N TYR A 18 10.39 9.19 -10.69
CA TYR A 18 10.24 8.08 -9.76
C TYR A 18 9.51 6.92 -10.44
N THR A 19 9.99 5.71 -10.21
CA THR A 19 9.34 4.48 -10.69
C THR A 19 8.59 3.82 -9.54
N LEU A 20 7.29 3.59 -9.74
CA LEU A 20 6.40 2.87 -8.84
C LEU A 20 6.27 1.43 -9.33
N HIS A 21 6.63 0.48 -8.49
CA HIS A 21 6.45 -0.94 -8.71
C HIS A 21 5.28 -1.44 -7.88
N LEU A 22 4.27 -1.97 -8.56
CA LEU A 22 3.11 -2.63 -7.95
C LEU A 22 3.18 -4.11 -8.31
N GLU A 23 3.50 -4.97 -7.35
CA GLU A 23 3.43 -6.42 -7.50
C GLU A 23 2.07 -6.94 -7.03
N ASP A 24 1.45 -7.78 -7.83
CA ASP A 24 0.23 -8.52 -7.49
C ASP A 24 0.56 -9.85 -6.78
N ASP A 25 -0.42 -10.46 -6.09
CA ASP A 25 -0.28 -11.76 -5.41
C ASP A 25 0.14 -12.91 -6.35
N ASP A 26 -0.13 -12.79 -7.66
CA ASP A 26 0.35 -13.75 -8.68
C ASP A 26 1.86 -13.57 -9.01
N GLY A 27 2.52 -12.55 -8.45
CA GLY A 27 3.91 -12.18 -8.72
C GLY A 27 4.11 -11.36 -10.00
N GLU A 28 3.03 -10.82 -10.58
CA GLU A 28 3.12 -9.92 -11.72
C GLU A 28 3.38 -8.48 -11.25
N THR A 29 4.52 -7.91 -11.64
CA THR A 29 4.87 -6.52 -11.36
C THR A 29 4.41 -5.59 -12.48
N ILE A 30 3.77 -4.49 -12.11
CA ILE A 30 3.43 -3.37 -12.98
C ILE A 30 4.31 -2.18 -12.59
N GLU A 31 4.95 -1.58 -13.59
CA GLU A 31 5.87 -0.45 -13.40
C GLU A 31 5.24 0.83 -13.97
N PHE A 32 5.24 1.91 -13.18
CA PHE A 32 4.80 3.24 -13.61
C PHE A 32 5.88 4.28 -13.35
N THR A 33 6.15 5.16 -14.31
CA THR A 33 7.00 6.32 -14.10
C THR A 33 6.13 7.54 -13.77
N ALA A 34 6.47 8.24 -12.70
CA ALA A 34 5.80 9.44 -12.23
C ALA A 34 6.81 10.52 -11.84
N SER A 35 6.46 11.78 -12.05
CA SER A 35 7.28 12.90 -11.57
C SER A 35 7.11 13.13 -10.07
N PHE A 36 7.98 13.96 -9.46
CA PHE A 36 7.86 14.36 -8.05
C PHE A 36 6.48 14.93 -7.71
N GLU A 37 5.96 15.83 -8.55
CA GLU A 37 4.64 16.44 -8.36
C GLU A 37 3.51 15.41 -8.43
N GLN A 38 3.65 14.39 -9.29
CA GLN A 38 2.66 13.32 -9.39
C GLN A 38 2.74 12.37 -8.19
N LEU A 39 3.93 12.12 -7.67
CA LEU A 39 4.10 11.33 -6.45
C LEU A 39 3.43 12.00 -5.25
N ASP A 40 3.56 13.32 -5.14
CA ASP A 40 2.89 14.13 -4.11
C ASP A 40 1.36 13.98 -4.19
N LEU A 41 0.79 14.09 -5.39
CA LEU A 41 -0.65 13.88 -5.62
C LEU A 41 -1.10 12.45 -5.29
N VAL A 42 -0.26 11.44 -5.55
CA VAL A 42 -0.56 10.05 -5.19
C VAL A 42 -0.60 9.89 -3.66
N VAL A 43 0.34 10.49 -2.94
CA VAL A 43 0.36 10.47 -1.48
C VAL A 43 -0.88 11.17 -0.92
N GLU A 44 -1.21 12.38 -1.40
CA GLU A 44 -2.40 13.12 -0.95
C GLU A 44 -3.69 12.31 -1.13
N ALA A 45 -3.85 11.66 -2.28
CA ALA A 45 -5.03 10.81 -2.54
C ALA A 45 -5.09 9.57 -1.63
N ILE A 46 -3.94 8.97 -1.31
CA ILE A 46 -3.87 7.83 -0.38
C ILE A 46 -4.24 8.30 1.03
N GLU A 47 -3.69 9.42 1.49
CA GLU A 47 -3.98 9.99 2.81
C GLU A 47 -5.46 10.36 2.96
N GLU A 48 -6.09 10.96 1.93
CA GLU A 48 -7.52 11.29 1.94
C GLU A 48 -8.39 10.03 2.10
N VAL A 49 -8.02 8.93 1.45
CA VAL A 49 -8.73 7.66 1.60
C VAL A 49 -8.49 7.08 2.99
N LEU A 50 -7.24 7.04 3.47
CA LEU A 50 -6.92 6.49 4.80
C LEU A 50 -7.62 7.25 5.94
N ASP A 51 -7.72 8.58 5.85
CA ASP A 51 -8.44 9.42 6.83
C ASP A 51 -9.96 9.17 6.77
N GLY A 52 -10.52 8.96 5.58
CA GLY A 52 -11.94 8.65 5.39
C GLY A 52 -12.33 7.22 5.80
N ASP A 53 -11.43 6.26 5.60
CA ASP A 53 -11.62 4.84 5.92
C ASP A 53 -11.16 4.50 7.36
N GLU A 54 -10.60 5.44 8.13
CA GLU A 54 -10.18 5.22 9.53
C GLU A 54 -11.34 4.72 10.43
N ASP A 55 -12.59 5.05 10.07
CA ASP A 55 -13.81 4.57 10.77
C ASP A 55 -14.25 3.14 10.33
N ASP A 56 -13.78 2.62 9.18
CA ASP A 56 -14.18 1.31 8.59
C ASP A 56 -13.04 0.26 8.61
N VAL A 57 -11.78 0.68 8.44
CA VAL A 57 -10.61 -0.22 8.26
C VAL A 57 -9.87 -0.52 9.57
N LEU A 58 -9.82 0.41 10.53
CA LEU A 58 -9.23 0.14 11.85
C LEU A 58 -10.03 -0.89 12.67
N GLY A 59 -11.28 -1.19 12.29
CA GLY A 59 -12.08 -2.26 12.90
C GLY A 59 -11.75 -3.67 12.40
N ALA A 60 -10.81 -3.84 11.46
CA ALA A 60 -10.52 -5.13 10.83
C ALA A 60 -9.19 -5.80 11.26
N ASP A 61 -8.36 -5.15 12.08
CA ASP A 61 -7.08 -5.71 12.58
C ASP A 61 -6.90 -5.57 14.12
N GLU A 62 -7.97 -5.37 14.89
CA GLU A 62 -7.92 -5.38 16.37
C GLU A 62 -8.22 -6.76 17.01
N ASP A 63 -8.44 -7.82 16.23
CA ASP A 63 -8.68 -9.19 16.73
C ASP A 63 -7.39 -10.06 16.74
N ALA A 64 -6.22 -9.45 17.01
CA ALA A 64 -4.94 -10.14 17.13
C ALA A 64 -4.27 -10.02 18.51
N ASP A 65 -5.04 -9.81 19.59
CA ASP A 65 -4.57 -10.05 20.96
C ASP A 65 -5.71 -10.63 21.81
N GLU A 66 -5.74 -11.95 21.98
CA GLU A 66 -6.03 -12.67 23.25
C GLU A 66 -6.24 -14.18 22.97
N ALA A 67 -5.14 -14.93 22.94
CA ALA A 67 -5.17 -16.37 23.20
C ALA A 67 -3.99 -16.74 24.11
N GLU A 68 -4.09 -16.30 25.36
CA GLU A 68 -3.52 -17.06 26.48
C GLU A 68 -4.07 -18.49 26.45
N GLY A 69 -3.20 -19.47 26.23
CA GLY A 69 -3.44 -20.89 26.48
C GLY A 69 -2.10 -21.52 26.85
N VAL A 70 -1.75 -21.57 28.15
CA VAL A 70 -2.07 -22.66 29.09
C VAL A 70 -1.58 -24.03 28.58
N GLU A 71 -0.40 -24.40 29.10
CA GLU A 71 0.00 -25.72 29.67
C GLU A 71 -0.28 -27.02 28.88
N GLU A 72 0.80 -27.76 28.57
CA GLU A 72 1.03 -29.10 29.14
C GLU A 72 2.53 -29.45 29.20
#